data_AF-A0AAU0R6E6-F1
#
_entry.id   AF-A0AAU0R6E6-F1
#
_cell.length_a   1.000
_cell.length_b   1.000
_cell.length_c   1.000
_cell.angle_alpha   90.00
_cell.angle_beta   90.00
_cell.angle_gamma   90.00
#
_symmetry.space_group_name_H-M   'P 1'
#
loop_
_entity.id
_entity.type
_entity.pdbx_description
1 polymer ?
#
loop_
_entity_poly.entity_id
_entity_poly.type
_entity_poly.pdbx_seq_one_letter_code
_entity_poly.pdbx_strand_id
1 'polypeptide(L)'
;MSTYAVSSDPVYFSMANPDAGNQPQLYVEVTATLNITIVNNTGADITLQGGNADTASGIELFMPNFFTADQKAGMTINNISQPGWSFSYDAPYKGLLLAYGNTSGIWAKDTSLTFTIINVTATASPTIGAVNVNLNNLNGQNVPAGLQSQNLALNSSAPPQAVDLTTVLNLGLDNQGTVYVSAASDPLSNTIFLNIKNTANTPLYNDTKPWTGNPTVTVSFVYGNTAGALAPADNSGQAWDIGVTLVTNQSWVFKNPTNTGDGNTPVWTLYPQSSNAGIIGTGNEANLTFAFNNINSFTPAGHTQMMVTFNNFMMNSTTAYKPVTFILDISKQNPPSTRGLFNFFGTNGSIIALTEPSQTIQIPLRWAMFYVDNIKLICNIPGAPMLQKNYFLPDQSPNIQPLAYDTYTLTLPIQVSQETPVFITLQAFDNNNNYLNALQFTVFISASFFVDPNGQVYPTVFLNNQTWLAANYNYNSGNGCVAYDNNSSNRKQYGMLYTEAQAQTNTPAGWRIPSQDDWNNLFTSLGANAFAALINGGSSGFNAQAGGMGDNLGNFNSLLATGYYWTSTANNQQPGSNFDTAFFLTQKSVNAKNSIDRTYFLSVRYVKNT
;
A
#
# COMPACT_ATOMS: atom_id res chain seq x y z
N MET A 1 -6.33 11.54 2.67
CA MET A 1 -5.93 12.64 3.57
C MET A 1 -5.00 12.05 4.60
N SER A 2 -3.68 12.23 4.46
CA SER A 2 -2.78 11.96 5.58
C SER A 2 -2.95 13.11 6.57
N THR A 3 -3.29 12.76 7.81
CA THR A 3 -3.23 13.71 8.93
C THR A 3 -1.76 14.00 9.18
N TYR A 4 -1.30 15.19 8.80
CA TYR A 4 0.03 15.68 9.11
C TYR A 4 0.26 15.62 10.63
N ALA A 5 1.31 14.92 11.06
CA ALA A 5 1.81 15.08 12.43
C ALA A 5 2.32 16.53 12.58
N VAL A 6 2.10 17.13 13.76
CA VAL A 6 2.56 18.48 14.07
C VAL A 6 4.08 18.51 13.89
N SER A 7 4.57 19.33 12.95
CA SER A 7 6.02 19.46 12.71
C SER A 7 6.70 19.93 14.00
N SER A 8 7.82 19.30 14.36
CA SER A 8 8.70 19.77 15.44
C SER A 8 9.52 21.01 15.05
N ASP A 9 9.36 21.51 13.83
CA ASP A 9 10.06 22.69 13.37
C ASP A 9 9.54 23.94 14.09
N PRO A 10 10.45 24.83 14.53
CA PRO A 10 10.07 26.06 15.22
C PRO A 10 9.34 27.04 14.29
N VAL A 11 9.54 26.93 12.98
CA VAL A 11 8.72 27.61 11.98
C VAL A 11 8.54 26.63 10.83
N TYR A 12 7.30 26.33 10.44
CA TYR A 12 7.03 25.43 9.31
C TYR A 12 6.31 26.14 8.18
N PHE A 13 6.57 25.69 6.96
CA PHE A 13 6.02 26.19 5.71
C PHE A 13 5.19 25.10 5.06
N SER A 14 4.10 25.47 4.38
CA SER A 14 3.36 24.60 3.48
C SER A 14 2.84 25.33 2.25
N MET A 15 2.75 24.60 1.14
CA MET A 15 2.17 25.09 -0.10
C MET A 15 1.07 24.15 -0.60
N ALA A 16 0.04 24.72 -1.23
CA ALA A 16 -1.04 23.97 -1.85
C ALA A 16 -1.52 24.66 -3.13
N ASN A 17 -1.72 23.87 -4.19
CA ASN A 17 -2.46 24.31 -5.37
C ASN A 17 -3.96 23.93 -5.20
N PRO A 18 -4.88 24.89 -5.04
CA PRO A 18 -6.30 24.60 -4.85
C PRO A 18 -6.92 23.89 -6.05
N ASP A 19 -6.44 24.16 -7.27
CA ASP A 19 -6.94 23.56 -8.50
C ASP A 19 -6.41 22.13 -8.74
N ALA A 20 -5.42 21.71 -7.94
CA ALA A 20 -4.81 20.38 -8.02
C ALA A 20 -5.07 19.54 -6.77
N GLY A 21 -6.25 19.70 -6.15
CA GLY A 21 -6.67 18.93 -4.97
C GLY A 21 -5.88 19.28 -3.70
N ASN A 22 -5.42 20.53 -3.59
CA ASN A 22 -4.57 21.04 -2.51
C ASN A 22 -3.23 20.29 -2.38
N GLN A 23 -2.72 19.73 -3.46
CA GLN A 23 -1.37 19.15 -3.51
C GLN A 23 -0.35 20.18 -4.02
N PRO A 24 0.93 20.08 -3.64
CA PRO A 24 2.01 20.92 -4.15
C PRO A 24 2.42 20.48 -5.57
N GLN A 25 1.50 20.59 -6.52
CA GLN A 25 1.71 20.20 -7.92
C GLN A 25 1.13 21.23 -8.89
N LEU A 26 1.77 21.32 -10.06
CA LEU A 26 1.43 22.19 -11.18
C LEU A 26 1.31 21.37 -12.46
N TYR A 27 0.73 21.98 -13.49
CA TYR A 27 0.62 21.39 -14.82
C TYR A 27 1.32 22.29 -15.84
N VAL A 28 2.06 21.68 -16.76
CA VAL A 28 2.79 22.38 -17.82
C VAL A 28 1.84 23.28 -18.61
N GLU A 29 2.23 24.55 -18.78
CA GLU A 29 1.50 25.61 -19.49
C GLU A 29 0.14 26.00 -18.90
N VAL A 30 -0.21 25.50 -17.71
CA VAL A 30 -1.41 25.91 -16.99
C VAL A 30 -1.03 26.96 -15.96
N THR A 31 -1.62 28.15 -16.08
CA THR A 31 -1.47 29.20 -15.06
C THR A 31 -2.20 28.78 -13.79
N ALA A 32 -1.46 28.72 -12.69
CA ALA A 32 -1.95 28.28 -11.40
C ALA A 32 -1.82 29.37 -10.33
N THR A 33 -2.41 29.05 -9.18
CA THR A 33 -2.28 29.78 -7.93
C THR A 33 -1.69 28.85 -6.87
N LEU A 34 -0.82 29.36 -6.01
CA LEU A 34 -0.27 28.63 -4.86
C LEU A 34 -0.65 29.33 -3.56
N ASN A 35 -1.38 28.63 -2.70
CA ASN A 35 -1.66 29.07 -1.34
C ASN A 35 -0.49 28.68 -0.44
N ILE A 36 0.09 29.67 0.23
CA ILE A 36 1.22 29.52 1.14
C ILE A 36 0.75 29.73 2.57
N THR A 37 1.22 28.87 3.47
CA THR A 37 1.06 29.02 4.91
C THR A 37 2.41 28.89 5.58
N ILE A 38 2.77 29.84 6.44
CA ILE A 38 3.94 29.76 7.31
C ILE A 38 3.45 29.94 8.74
N VAL A 39 3.88 29.09 9.66
CA VAL A 39 3.39 29.07 11.04
C VAL A 39 4.54 29.32 12.00
N ASN A 40 4.35 30.27 12.92
CA ASN A 40 5.26 30.47 14.04
C ASN A 40 4.97 29.41 15.12
N ASN A 41 5.86 28.43 15.25
CA ASN A 41 5.80 27.37 16.25
C ASN A 41 7.05 27.41 17.17
N THR A 42 7.66 28.59 17.33
CA THR A 42 8.92 28.75 18.08
C THR A 42 8.73 28.58 19.59
N GLY A 43 7.46 28.55 20.04
CA GLY A 43 7.05 28.65 21.44
C GLY A 43 6.96 30.08 21.96
N ALA A 44 7.30 31.09 21.15
CA ALA A 44 7.32 32.50 21.53
C ALA A 44 6.89 33.43 20.38
N ASP A 45 6.65 34.69 20.72
CA ASP A 45 6.38 35.74 19.74
C ASP A 45 7.66 36.11 18.99
N ILE A 46 7.55 36.30 17.67
CA ILE A 46 8.66 36.80 16.83
C ILE A 46 8.49 38.31 16.68
N THR A 47 9.55 39.06 17.01
CA THR A 47 9.55 40.51 16.84
C THR A 47 9.87 40.88 15.40
N LEU A 48 9.04 41.75 14.83
CA LEU A 48 9.18 42.28 13.49
C LEU A 48 9.69 43.73 13.54
N GLN A 49 10.53 44.09 12.59
CA GLN A 49 11.05 45.44 12.44
C GLN A 49 10.88 45.94 11.00
N GLY A 50 10.57 47.23 10.87
CA GLY A 50 10.57 47.92 9.59
C GLY A 50 11.98 48.34 9.17
N GLY A 51 12.12 48.78 7.93
CA GLY A 51 13.41 49.21 7.39
C GLY A 51 13.39 49.31 5.87
N ASN A 52 14.59 49.36 5.28
CA ASN A 52 14.75 49.11 3.85
C ASN A 52 14.77 47.59 3.57
N ALA A 53 14.90 47.19 2.30
CA ALA A 53 14.89 45.78 1.88
C ALA A 53 15.92 44.90 2.62
N ASP A 54 17.05 45.47 3.08
CA ASP A 54 18.12 44.73 3.75
C ASP A 54 17.95 44.63 5.27
N THR A 55 17.15 45.51 5.87
CA THR A 55 17.06 45.69 7.33
C THR A 55 15.69 45.35 7.90
N ALA A 56 14.64 45.40 7.08
CA ALA A 56 13.30 44.99 7.48
C ALA A 56 13.25 43.47 7.75
N SER A 57 12.34 43.05 8.64
CA SER A 57 11.97 41.65 8.76
C SER A 57 11.37 41.19 7.42
N GLY A 58 11.90 40.09 6.89
CA GLY A 58 11.60 39.62 5.54
C GLY A 58 11.40 38.12 5.47
N ILE A 59 10.55 37.69 4.54
CA ILE A 59 10.35 36.29 4.17
C ILE A 59 10.53 36.22 2.66
N GLU A 60 11.54 35.50 2.21
CA GLU A 60 11.88 35.41 0.80
C GLU A 60 11.71 33.98 0.29
N LEU A 61 10.91 33.82 -0.77
CA LEU A 61 10.61 32.54 -1.38
C LEU A 61 11.38 32.40 -2.69
N PHE A 62 12.10 31.30 -2.84
CA PHE A 62 12.85 30.95 -4.04
C PHE A 62 12.14 29.83 -4.78
N MET A 63 11.55 30.19 -5.91
CA MET A 63 10.85 29.24 -6.78
C MET A 63 11.85 28.33 -7.53
N PRO A 64 11.47 27.07 -7.83
CA PRO A 64 12.32 26.11 -8.52
C PRO A 64 12.95 26.62 -9.82
N ASN A 65 14.09 26.04 -10.20
CA ASN A 65 14.80 26.40 -11.43
C ASN A 65 14.11 25.94 -12.72
N PHE A 66 13.06 25.11 -12.63
CA PHE A 66 12.22 24.82 -13.79
C PHE A 66 11.38 26.03 -14.24
N PHE A 67 11.31 27.10 -13.43
CA PHE A 67 10.83 28.41 -13.86
C PHE A 67 11.99 29.25 -14.40
N THR A 68 11.77 29.92 -15.52
CA THR A 68 12.70 30.93 -16.05
C THR A 68 12.72 32.18 -15.15
N ALA A 69 13.75 33.02 -15.31
CA ALA A 69 13.82 34.30 -14.58
C ALA A 69 12.60 35.20 -14.87
N ASP A 70 12.14 35.25 -16.12
CA ASP A 70 10.97 36.04 -16.52
C ASP A 70 9.67 35.48 -15.92
N GLN A 71 9.54 34.15 -15.86
CA GLN A 71 8.40 33.51 -15.19
C GLN A 71 8.36 33.85 -13.71
N LYS A 72 9.52 33.83 -13.02
CA LYS A 72 9.62 34.23 -11.60
C LYS A 72 9.27 35.71 -11.40
N ALA A 73 9.77 36.59 -12.27
CA ALA A 73 9.49 38.03 -12.22
C ALA A 73 8.01 38.37 -12.49
N GLY A 74 7.28 37.52 -13.22
CA GLY A 74 5.85 37.68 -13.48
C GLY A 74 4.92 37.23 -12.35
N MET A 75 5.43 36.51 -11.35
CA MET A 75 4.65 36.08 -10.18
C MET A 75 4.38 37.25 -9.25
N THR A 76 3.19 37.28 -8.64
CA THR A 76 2.84 38.28 -7.62
C THR A 76 2.23 37.62 -6.40
N ILE A 77 2.35 38.27 -5.24
CA ILE A 77 1.73 37.82 -3.99
C ILE A 77 0.57 38.71 -3.61
N ASN A 78 -0.58 38.09 -3.34
CA ASN A 78 -1.82 38.71 -2.87
C ASN A 78 -2.35 38.02 -1.60
N ASN A 79 -3.46 38.55 -1.05
CA ASN A 79 -4.21 37.94 0.06
C ASN A 79 -3.36 37.66 1.32
N ILE A 80 -2.44 38.57 1.66
CA ILE A 80 -1.60 38.43 2.85
C ILE A 80 -2.47 38.59 4.10
N SER A 81 -2.49 37.59 4.98
CA SER A 81 -3.42 37.54 6.12
C SER A 81 -3.10 38.52 7.25
N GLN A 82 -1.85 38.98 7.35
CA GLN A 82 -1.40 39.88 8.40
C GLN A 82 -1.01 41.25 7.81
N PRO A 83 -1.41 42.36 8.46
CA PRO A 83 -1.09 43.71 7.98
C PRO A 83 0.40 44.02 8.16
N GLY A 84 0.88 45.03 7.41
CA GLY A 84 2.26 45.51 7.48
C GLY A 84 3.24 44.75 6.58
N TRP A 85 2.84 43.62 5.99
CA TRP A 85 3.64 42.91 4.99
C TRP A 85 3.31 43.40 3.58
N SER A 86 4.34 43.61 2.76
CA SER A 86 4.21 43.99 1.35
C SER A 86 5.12 43.17 0.46
N PHE A 87 4.66 42.86 -0.74
CA PHE A 87 5.41 42.12 -1.74
C PHE A 87 6.31 43.00 -2.60
N SER A 88 7.50 42.50 -2.90
CA SER A 88 8.40 42.96 -3.96
C SER A 88 9.13 41.78 -4.59
N TYR A 89 9.49 41.88 -5.87
CA TYR A 89 10.38 40.92 -6.52
C TYR A 89 11.85 41.34 -6.32
N ASP A 90 12.64 40.47 -5.71
CA ASP A 90 14.09 40.66 -5.58
C ASP A 90 14.75 40.21 -6.89
N ALA A 91 15.04 41.15 -7.79
CA ALA A 91 15.60 40.83 -9.10
C ALA A 91 17.02 40.22 -9.05
N PRO A 92 17.97 40.69 -8.19
CA PRO A 92 19.27 40.05 -8.02
C PRO A 92 19.21 38.57 -7.64
N TYR A 93 18.35 38.20 -6.68
CA TYR A 93 18.26 36.83 -6.17
C TYR A 93 17.12 36.02 -6.79
N LYS A 94 16.28 36.65 -7.62
CA LYS A 94 15.10 36.08 -8.28
C LYS A 94 14.10 35.53 -7.26
N GLY A 95 14.01 36.19 -6.11
CA GLY A 95 13.18 35.82 -4.97
C GLY A 95 11.86 36.59 -4.92
N LEU A 96 10.84 35.96 -4.35
CA LEU A 96 9.57 36.61 -4.01
C LEU A 96 9.67 37.08 -2.56
N LEU A 97 9.90 38.37 -2.34
CA LEU A 97 10.15 38.95 -1.02
C LEU A 97 8.87 39.55 -0.43
N LEU A 98 8.50 39.09 0.75
CA LEU A 98 7.60 39.79 1.65
C LEU A 98 8.43 40.55 2.67
N ALA A 99 8.31 41.88 2.70
CA ALA A 99 8.99 42.74 3.66
C ALA A 99 7.99 43.39 4.62
N TYR A 100 8.35 43.48 5.90
CA TYR A 100 7.55 44.15 6.91
C TYR A 100 7.82 45.67 6.88
N GLY A 101 6.79 46.47 6.61
CA GLY A 101 6.88 47.91 6.39
C GLY A 101 6.55 48.79 7.59
N ASN A 102 5.94 48.25 8.66
CA ASN A 102 5.67 49.04 9.86
C ASN A 102 6.95 49.16 10.71
N THR A 103 7.07 50.25 11.48
CA THR A 103 8.25 50.51 12.33
C THR A 103 8.58 49.34 13.28
N SER A 104 7.57 48.72 13.87
CA SER A 104 7.68 47.54 14.74
C SER A 104 6.43 46.69 14.64
N GLY A 105 6.55 45.39 14.85
CA GLY A 105 5.43 44.46 14.87
C GLY A 105 5.72 43.20 15.66
N ILE A 106 4.69 42.36 15.79
CA ILE A 106 4.77 41.06 16.46
C ILE A 106 4.08 40.04 15.55
N TRP A 107 4.78 38.93 15.26
CA TRP A 107 4.16 37.72 14.75
C TRP A 107 3.95 36.76 15.92
N ALA A 108 2.71 36.68 16.39
CA ALA A 108 2.34 35.95 17.59
C ALA A 108 2.65 34.45 17.47
N LYS A 109 3.02 33.82 18.59
CA LYS A 109 3.17 32.37 18.67
C LYS A 109 1.91 31.63 18.25
N ASP A 110 2.08 30.45 17.66
CA ASP A 110 1.01 29.54 17.23
C ASP A 110 0.05 30.16 16.19
N THR A 111 0.47 31.23 15.50
CA THR A 111 -0.30 31.88 14.44
C THR A 111 0.35 31.73 13.07
N SER A 112 -0.49 31.74 12.04
CA SER A 112 -0.07 31.59 10.65
C SER A 112 -0.03 32.93 9.92
N LEU A 113 1.02 33.12 9.11
CA LEU A 113 1.02 34.06 7.99
C LEU A 113 0.65 33.28 6.73
N THR A 114 -0.42 33.69 6.05
CA THR A 114 -0.88 33.07 4.80
C THR A 114 -0.94 34.08 3.69
N PHE A 115 -0.63 33.66 2.47
CA PHE A 115 -0.72 34.49 1.28
C PHE A 115 -0.83 33.61 0.03
N THR A 116 -1.11 34.25 -1.09
CA THR A 116 -1.36 33.56 -2.36
C THR A 116 -0.39 34.06 -3.41
N ILE A 117 0.40 33.15 -3.99
CA ILE A 117 1.20 33.44 -5.20
C ILE A 117 0.31 33.20 -6.42
N ILE A 118 0.18 34.20 -7.29
CA ILE A 118 -0.59 34.12 -8.54
C ILE A 118 0.32 34.24 -9.77
N ASN A 119 -0.23 33.95 -10.95
CA ASN A 119 0.48 33.90 -12.23
C ASN A 119 1.62 32.87 -12.24
N VAL A 120 1.41 31.73 -11.57
CA VAL A 120 2.40 30.65 -11.51
C VAL A 120 2.24 29.77 -12.75
N THR A 121 3.06 30.02 -13.77
CA THR A 121 3.05 29.26 -15.04
C THR A 121 4.44 28.76 -15.38
N ALA A 122 4.58 27.46 -15.62
CA ALA A 122 5.84 26.83 -16.03
C ALA A 122 5.71 26.20 -17.42
N THR A 123 6.79 26.28 -18.20
CA THR A 123 6.88 25.73 -19.57
C THR A 123 7.98 24.67 -19.71
N ALA A 124 8.63 24.30 -18.61
CA ALA A 124 9.62 23.23 -18.60
C ALA A 124 8.96 21.86 -18.78
N SER A 125 9.77 20.85 -19.15
CA SER A 125 9.33 19.45 -19.13
C SER A 125 8.97 19.00 -17.71
N PRO A 126 8.09 17.98 -17.56
CA PRO A 126 7.70 17.48 -16.25
C PRO A 126 8.91 17.11 -15.37
N THR A 127 8.91 17.58 -14.13
CA THR A 127 10.02 17.45 -13.19
C THR A 127 9.57 17.76 -11.76
N ILE A 128 10.48 17.69 -10.79
CA ILE A 128 10.26 18.09 -9.40
C ILE A 128 11.35 19.10 -9.03
N GLY A 129 11.00 20.14 -8.27
CA GLY A 129 11.98 21.08 -7.73
C GLY A 129 11.57 21.63 -6.38
N ALA A 130 12.56 22.05 -5.60
CA ALA A 130 12.34 22.60 -4.26
C ALA A 130 11.97 24.09 -4.30
N VAL A 131 10.97 24.48 -3.51
CA VAL A 131 10.74 25.85 -3.08
C VAL A 131 11.47 26.04 -1.76
N ASN A 132 12.37 27.01 -1.71
CA ASN A 132 13.12 27.36 -0.50
C ASN A 132 12.56 28.64 0.10
N VAL A 133 12.62 28.76 1.43
CA VAL A 133 12.15 29.96 2.15
C VAL A 133 13.24 30.42 3.11
N ASN A 134 13.69 31.65 2.95
CA ASN A 134 14.63 32.29 3.86
C ASN A 134 13.89 33.29 4.76
N LEU A 135 14.34 33.36 6.01
CA LEU A 135 13.84 34.28 7.02
C LEU A 135 14.92 35.33 7.28
N ASN A 136 14.62 36.59 6.98
CA ASN A 136 15.54 37.72 7.08
C ASN A 136 15.15 38.60 8.26
N ASN A 137 16.10 38.95 9.14
CA ASN A 137 15.91 39.91 10.25
C ASN A 137 14.66 39.63 11.13
N LEU A 138 14.30 38.37 11.32
CA LEU A 138 13.22 37.94 12.23
C LEU A 138 13.84 37.64 13.60
N ASN A 139 13.56 38.50 14.58
CA ASN A 139 14.20 38.42 15.90
C ASN A 139 13.31 37.64 16.88
N GLY A 140 13.84 36.56 17.44
CA GLY A 140 13.13 35.74 18.41
C GLY A 140 13.91 34.51 18.83
N GLN A 141 13.45 33.82 19.88
CA GLN A 141 14.04 32.55 20.27
C GLN A 141 13.71 31.47 19.23
N ASN A 142 14.70 30.63 18.89
CA ASN A 142 14.53 29.49 17.98
C ASN A 142 14.05 29.84 16.55
N VAL A 143 14.18 31.08 16.11
CA VAL A 143 13.85 31.46 14.72
C VAL A 143 14.98 30.95 13.80
N PRO A 144 14.69 30.06 12.84
CA PRO A 144 15.72 29.57 11.91
C PRO A 144 16.00 30.61 10.82
N ALA A 145 17.20 30.57 10.22
CA ALA A 145 17.54 31.44 9.09
C ALA A 145 16.84 31.02 7.77
N GLY A 146 16.43 29.75 7.67
CA GLY A 146 15.69 29.21 6.54
C GLY A 146 14.83 28.03 6.97
N LEU A 147 13.75 27.81 6.22
CA LEU A 147 12.77 26.75 6.51
C LEU A 147 13.12 25.47 5.75
N GLN A 148 12.58 24.34 6.21
CA GLN A 148 12.63 23.11 5.44
C GLN A 148 11.99 23.35 4.07
N SER A 149 12.72 22.99 3.01
CA SER A 149 12.23 23.13 1.65
C SER A 149 11.01 22.24 1.42
N GLN A 150 10.13 22.64 0.50
CA GLN A 150 9.08 21.76 0.03
C GLN A 150 9.20 21.53 -1.47
N ASN A 151 8.99 20.30 -1.89
CA ASN A 151 8.99 19.94 -3.29
C ASN A 151 7.69 20.38 -3.96
N LEU A 152 7.84 20.90 -5.17
CA LEU A 152 6.76 21.28 -6.08
C LEU A 152 6.92 20.45 -7.36
N ALA A 153 5.92 19.63 -7.67
CA ALA A 153 5.90 18.85 -8.89
C ALA A 153 5.37 19.67 -10.07
N LEU A 154 6.02 19.55 -11.23
CA LEU A 154 5.49 20.00 -12.50
C LEU A 154 5.11 18.77 -13.33
N ASN A 155 3.81 18.59 -13.54
CA ASN A 155 3.24 17.41 -14.20
C ASN A 155 2.85 17.73 -15.64
N SER A 156 2.80 16.71 -16.51
CA SER A 156 2.20 16.88 -17.82
C SER A 156 0.72 17.20 -17.70
N SER A 157 0.17 17.89 -18.70
CA SER A 157 -1.26 18.19 -18.76
C SER A 157 -2.04 16.95 -19.21
N ALA A 158 -3.19 16.69 -18.57
CA ALA A 158 -4.04 15.55 -18.91
C ALA A 158 -5.04 15.88 -20.03
N PRO A 159 -5.34 14.95 -20.95
CA PRO A 159 -6.45 15.12 -21.87
C PRO A 159 -7.81 15.05 -21.14
N PRO A 160 -8.89 15.63 -21.70
CA PRO A 160 -10.19 15.74 -21.01
C PRO A 160 -10.82 14.43 -20.55
N GLN A 161 -10.54 13.31 -21.23
CA GLN A 161 -11.12 11.98 -20.93
C GLN A 161 -10.20 11.07 -20.11
N ALA A 162 -9.23 11.62 -19.39
CA ALA A 162 -8.27 10.83 -18.61
C ALA A 162 -8.86 10.21 -17.33
N VAL A 163 -8.45 8.97 -17.03
CA VAL A 163 -8.85 8.21 -15.85
C VAL A 163 -7.94 8.52 -14.66
N ASP A 164 -8.46 8.49 -13.45
CA ASP A 164 -7.65 8.74 -12.24
C ASP A 164 -6.76 7.53 -11.90
N LEU A 165 -5.45 7.72 -11.96
CA LEU A 165 -4.46 6.68 -11.68
C LEU A 165 -4.51 6.19 -10.23
N THR A 166 -4.94 7.03 -9.29
CA THR A 166 -4.99 6.69 -7.86
C THR A 166 -6.01 5.62 -7.52
N THR A 167 -6.97 5.36 -8.41
CA THR A 167 -7.98 4.32 -8.23
C THR A 167 -7.45 2.90 -8.45
N VAL A 168 -6.30 2.76 -9.11
CA VAL A 168 -5.70 1.48 -9.49
C VAL A 168 -4.27 1.31 -8.99
N LEU A 169 -3.69 2.35 -8.41
CA LEU A 169 -2.30 2.37 -7.98
C LEU A 169 -2.19 2.77 -6.51
N ASN A 170 -1.45 1.99 -5.74
CA ASN A 170 -1.10 2.33 -4.36
C ASN A 170 0.42 2.31 -4.18
N LEU A 171 0.93 3.27 -3.41
CA LEU A 171 2.35 3.41 -3.12
C LEU A 171 2.59 3.31 -1.62
N GLY A 172 3.73 2.73 -1.25
CA GLY A 172 4.15 2.65 0.14
C GLY A 172 5.65 2.49 0.26
N LEU A 173 6.18 2.94 1.38
CA LEU A 173 7.56 2.68 1.76
C LEU A 173 7.60 1.50 2.74
N ASP A 174 8.57 0.60 2.55
CA ASP A 174 8.85 -0.38 3.59
C ASP A 174 9.22 0.34 4.88
N ASN A 175 8.72 -0.17 6.02
CA ASN A 175 9.03 0.36 7.34
C ASN A 175 8.82 1.87 7.47
N GLN A 176 7.78 2.41 6.82
CA GLN A 176 7.48 3.85 6.80
C GLN A 176 8.66 4.71 6.31
N GLY A 177 9.53 4.13 5.46
CA GLY A 177 10.69 4.82 4.92
C GLY A 177 11.70 5.24 6.00
N THR A 178 11.84 4.48 7.10
CA THR A 178 12.73 4.89 8.20
C THR A 178 14.17 5.11 7.73
N VAL A 179 14.74 6.26 8.12
CA VAL A 179 16.15 6.63 7.90
C VAL A 179 16.78 7.00 9.23
N TYR A 180 17.97 6.49 9.51
CA TYR A 180 18.71 6.85 10.70
C TYR A 180 19.75 7.93 10.43
N VAL A 181 19.86 8.88 11.36
CA VAL A 181 20.85 9.97 11.29
C VAL A 181 22.27 9.42 11.40
N SER A 182 23.11 9.79 10.44
CA SER A 182 24.55 9.49 10.40
C SER A 182 25.34 10.47 11.26
N ALA A 183 26.44 10.00 11.86
CA ALA A 183 27.46 10.86 12.45
C ALA A 183 28.74 10.83 11.59
N ALA A 184 29.54 11.89 11.61
CA ALA A 184 30.78 11.94 10.81
C ALA A 184 31.75 10.80 11.16
N SER A 185 31.77 10.36 12.42
CA SER A 185 32.56 9.21 12.89
C SER A 185 31.87 7.86 12.76
N ASP A 186 30.58 7.84 12.41
CA ASP A 186 29.73 6.64 12.32
C ASP A 186 28.71 6.82 11.18
N PRO A 187 29.16 6.80 9.90
CA PRO A 187 28.26 6.99 8.77
C PRO A 187 27.33 5.80 8.60
N LEU A 188 26.02 6.06 8.58
CA LEU A 188 24.98 5.06 8.35
C LEU A 188 24.47 5.19 6.91
N SER A 189 24.87 4.28 6.02
CA SER A 189 24.27 4.20 4.69
C SER A 189 22.92 3.50 4.80
N ASN A 190 21.85 4.29 4.71
CA ASN A 190 20.47 3.83 4.78
C ASN A 190 19.97 3.43 3.38
N THR A 191 18.92 2.62 3.35
CA THR A 191 18.17 2.29 2.13
C THR A 191 16.67 2.46 2.37
N ILE A 192 15.99 3.11 1.44
CA ILE A 192 14.53 3.24 1.39
C ILE A 192 14.01 2.37 0.24
N PHE A 193 12.99 1.56 0.51
CA PHE A 193 12.32 0.76 -0.52
C PHE A 193 10.96 1.38 -0.86
N LEU A 194 10.83 1.84 -2.11
CA LEU A 194 9.57 2.31 -2.69
C LEU A 194 8.85 1.13 -3.34
N ASN A 195 7.65 0.82 -2.86
CA ASN A 195 6.76 -0.16 -3.46
C ASN A 195 5.64 0.55 -4.22
N ILE A 196 5.47 0.17 -5.48
CA ILE A 196 4.40 0.62 -6.37
C ILE A 196 3.55 -0.61 -6.68
N LYS A 197 2.28 -0.59 -6.27
CA LYS A 197 1.36 -1.72 -6.40
C LYS A 197 0.19 -1.38 -7.31
N ASN A 198 0.00 -2.18 -8.35
CA ASN A 198 -1.25 -2.23 -9.09
C ASN A 198 -2.30 -2.99 -8.26
N THR A 199 -3.42 -2.33 -7.96
CA THR A 199 -4.54 -2.91 -7.20
C THR A 199 -5.69 -3.35 -8.09
N ALA A 200 -5.60 -3.12 -9.40
CA ALA A 200 -6.60 -3.57 -10.35
C ALA A 200 -6.49 -5.06 -10.69
N ASN A 201 -7.57 -5.61 -11.25
CA ASN A 201 -7.62 -6.99 -11.77
C ASN A 201 -7.04 -7.11 -13.19
N THR A 202 -6.54 -6.02 -13.77
CA THR A 202 -5.89 -5.97 -15.08
C THR A 202 -4.55 -5.26 -14.97
N PRO A 203 -3.58 -5.54 -15.87
CA PRO A 203 -2.34 -4.78 -15.92
C PRO A 203 -2.61 -3.28 -16.08
N LEU A 204 -1.65 -2.46 -15.66
CA LEU A 204 -1.79 -1.01 -15.67
C LEU A 204 -2.06 -0.47 -17.07
N TYR A 205 -1.37 -1.04 -18.07
CA TYR A 205 -1.72 -0.91 -19.49
C TYR A 205 -2.33 -2.22 -19.99
N ASN A 206 -3.56 -2.17 -20.47
CA ASN A 206 -4.33 -3.35 -20.89
C ASN A 206 -4.84 -3.18 -22.32
N ASP A 207 -3.96 -3.41 -23.29
CA ASP A 207 -4.29 -3.42 -24.72
C ASP A 207 -3.41 -4.43 -25.47
N THR A 208 -3.89 -4.85 -26.64
CA THR A 208 -3.16 -5.67 -27.60
C THR A 208 -2.10 -4.89 -28.38
N LYS A 209 -2.28 -3.57 -28.53
CA LYS A 209 -1.29 -2.69 -29.16
C LYS A 209 -0.20 -2.31 -28.16
N PRO A 210 1.09 -2.25 -28.56
CA PRO A 210 2.13 -1.71 -27.69
C PRO A 210 1.81 -0.28 -27.24
N TRP A 211 2.11 0.05 -25.99
CA TRP A 211 1.94 1.41 -25.50
C TRP A 211 2.94 2.37 -26.15
N THR A 212 2.58 3.66 -26.16
CA THR A 212 3.39 4.78 -26.66
C THR A 212 3.38 5.92 -25.63
N GLY A 213 4.14 7.00 -25.84
CA GLY A 213 4.00 8.23 -25.03
C GLY A 213 4.99 8.43 -23.87
N ASN A 214 6.04 7.61 -23.76
CA ASN A 214 7.12 7.77 -22.77
C ASN A 214 6.62 7.86 -21.31
N PRO A 215 5.92 6.84 -20.79
CA PRO A 215 5.49 6.78 -19.40
C PRO A 215 6.70 6.92 -18.47
N THR A 216 6.63 7.86 -17.54
CA THR A 216 7.77 8.24 -16.71
C THR A 216 7.35 8.45 -15.27
N VAL A 217 8.11 7.88 -14.33
CA VAL A 217 8.02 8.17 -12.90
C VAL A 217 9.21 9.02 -12.49
N THR A 218 8.97 10.18 -11.90
CA THR A 218 10.03 10.98 -11.27
C THR A 218 9.97 10.85 -9.76
N VAL A 219 11.13 10.74 -9.12
CA VAL A 219 11.25 10.62 -7.67
C VAL A 219 12.22 11.69 -7.17
N SER A 220 11.86 12.38 -6.10
CA SER A 220 12.75 13.30 -5.40
C SER A 220 12.45 13.29 -3.89
N PHE A 221 13.41 13.75 -3.10
CA PHE A 221 13.28 13.87 -1.65
C PHE A 221 13.31 15.34 -1.24
N VAL A 222 12.93 15.63 0.00
CA VAL A 222 13.17 16.96 0.58
C VAL A 222 14.63 17.06 0.99
N TYR A 223 15.34 18.05 0.45
CA TYR A 223 16.77 18.27 0.68
C TYR A 223 17.05 19.60 1.39
N GLY A 224 18.27 19.72 1.90
CA GLY A 224 18.76 20.93 2.55
C GLY A 224 19.55 20.63 3.82
N ASN A 225 19.71 21.66 4.65
CA ASN A 225 20.49 21.63 5.88
C ASN A 225 19.63 21.69 7.15
N THR A 226 18.32 21.81 7.01
CA THR A 226 17.37 21.93 8.12
C THR A 226 17.03 20.56 8.72
N ALA A 227 16.38 20.56 9.89
CA ALA A 227 15.83 19.34 10.47
C ALA A 227 14.90 18.62 9.48
N GLY A 228 14.91 17.28 9.52
CA GLY A 228 14.14 16.45 8.60
C GLY A 228 14.68 16.36 7.17
N ALA A 229 15.41 17.34 6.63
CA ALA A 229 15.98 17.23 5.28
C ALA A 229 16.77 15.92 5.10
N LEU A 230 16.59 15.22 3.97
CA LEU A 230 17.19 13.89 3.81
C LEU A 230 18.72 13.99 3.68
N ALA A 231 19.19 14.96 2.90
CA ALA A 231 20.60 15.29 2.76
C ALA A 231 20.74 16.72 2.20
N PRO A 232 21.89 17.38 2.38
CA PRO A 232 22.23 18.60 1.65
C PRO A 232 22.23 18.33 0.13
N ALA A 233 21.55 19.17 -0.65
CA ALA A 233 21.57 19.14 -2.12
C ALA A 233 22.74 19.93 -2.74
N ASP A 234 23.71 20.33 -1.93
CA ASP A 234 24.87 21.06 -2.39
C ASP A 234 25.83 20.18 -3.22
N ASN A 235 26.94 20.76 -3.64
CA ASN A 235 27.95 20.06 -4.42
C ASN A 235 28.82 19.09 -3.59
N SER A 236 28.49 18.84 -2.31
CA SER A 236 29.22 17.89 -1.47
C SER A 236 29.03 16.43 -1.88
N GLY A 237 28.00 16.14 -2.70
CA GLY A 237 27.71 14.80 -3.23
C GLY A 237 26.66 14.03 -2.43
N GLN A 238 26.38 14.36 -1.16
CA GLN A 238 25.56 13.52 -0.29
C GLN A 238 24.17 13.16 -0.85
N ALA A 239 23.42 14.14 -1.37
CA ALA A 239 22.13 13.89 -2.01
C ALA A 239 22.25 13.28 -3.41
N TRP A 240 23.38 13.51 -4.09
CA TRP A 240 23.65 13.07 -5.46
C TRP A 240 24.23 11.65 -5.53
N ASP A 241 24.80 11.16 -4.43
CA ASP A 241 25.37 9.81 -4.25
C ASP A 241 24.28 8.75 -3.97
N ILE A 242 23.04 9.19 -3.71
CA ILE A 242 21.90 8.29 -3.52
C ILE A 242 21.66 7.53 -4.82
N GLY A 243 21.88 6.21 -4.77
CA GLY A 243 21.67 5.32 -5.90
C GLY A 243 20.26 4.79 -5.93
N VAL A 244 19.76 4.44 -7.12
CA VAL A 244 18.53 3.64 -7.27
C VAL A 244 18.84 2.29 -7.88
N THR A 245 18.13 1.26 -7.44
CA THR A 245 18.18 -0.11 -8.00
C THR A 245 16.79 -0.69 -8.10
N LEU A 246 16.54 -1.50 -9.13
CA LEU A 246 15.31 -2.27 -9.26
C LEU A 246 15.47 -3.59 -8.49
N VAL A 247 14.55 -3.84 -7.55
CA VAL A 247 14.60 -5.03 -6.68
C VAL A 247 13.78 -6.18 -7.25
N THR A 248 12.64 -5.86 -7.87
CA THR A 248 11.76 -6.86 -8.49
C THR A 248 12.24 -7.23 -9.88
N ASN A 249 12.13 -8.51 -10.24
CA ASN A 249 12.48 -8.98 -11.58
C ASN A 249 11.40 -8.61 -12.61
N GLN A 250 11.29 -7.32 -12.94
CA GLN A 250 10.37 -6.78 -13.94
C GLN A 250 11.14 -5.93 -14.96
N SER A 251 10.57 -5.73 -16.16
CA SER A 251 11.21 -4.96 -17.23
C SER A 251 11.07 -3.44 -17.03
N TRP A 252 11.81 -2.93 -16.05
CA TRP A 252 11.93 -1.51 -15.74
C TRP A 252 13.40 -1.09 -15.70
N VAL A 253 13.64 0.18 -15.96
CA VAL A 253 14.96 0.79 -15.92
C VAL A 253 14.87 2.14 -15.21
N PHE A 254 16.03 2.68 -14.86
CA PHE A 254 16.13 3.89 -14.07
C PHE A 254 17.33 4.72 -14.53
N LYS A 255 17.26 6.01 -14.22
CA LYS A 255 18.33 6.98 -14.45
C LYS A 255 18.58 7.75 -13.16
N ASN A 256 19.82 7.71 -12.69
CA ASN A 256 20.28 8.54 -11.58
C ASN A 256 20.39 10.02 -12.01
N PRO A 257 20.12 10.97 -11.10
CA PRO A 257 20.38 12.37 -11.34
C PRO A 257 21.88 12.62 -11.55
N THR A 258 22.21 13.73 -12.20
CA THR A 258 23.61 14.15 -12.43
C THR A 258 23.78 15.54 -11.87
N ASN A 259 24.79 15.75 -11.02
CA ASN A 259 25.09 17.08 -10.50
C ASN A 259 25.73 17.93 -11.61
N THR A 260 25.02 18.95 -12.06
CA THR A 260 25.46 19.92 -13.07
C THR A 260 25.97 21.23 -12.47
N GLY A 261 25.92 21.40 -11.14
CA GLY A 261 26.39 22.59 -10.43
C GLY A 261 25.52 23.83 -10.62
N ASP A 262 24.31 23.68 -11.17
CA ASP A 262 23.36 24.75 -11.50
C ASP A 262 22.33 25.04 -10.38
N GLY A 263 22.50 24.42 -9.21
CA GLY A 263 21.60 24.57 -8.06
C GLY A 263 20.30 23.77 -8.18
N ASN A 264 20.19 22.82 -9.12
CA ASN A 264 19.09 21.88 -9.16
C ASN A 264 19.14 20.87 -8.00
N THR A 265 18.00 20.31 -7.64
CA THR A 265 17.91 19.20 -6.69
C THR A 265 17.94 17.86 -7.42
N PRO A 266 18.45 16.78 -6.81
CA PRO A 266 18.43 15.46 -7.43
C PRO A 266 17.00 14.95 -7.68
N VAL A 267 16.78 14.43 -8.89
CA VAL A 267 15.52 13.80 -9.33
C VAL A 267 15.86 12.51 -10.10
N TRP A 268 15.42 11.37 -9.60
CA TRP A 268 15.54 10.09 -10.31
C TRP A 268 14.40 9.96 -11.31
N THR A 269 14.69 9.28 -12.41
CA THR A 269 13.69 8.95 -13.43
C THR A 269 13.60 7.44 -13.59
N LEU A 270 12.40 6.89 -13.46
CA LEU A 270 12.11 5.46 -13.60
C LEU A 270 11.15 5.29 -14.78
N TYR A 271 11.38 4.29 -15.62
CA TYR A 271 10.55 4.07 -16.81
C TYR A 271 10.45 2.58 -17.14
N PRO A 272 9.27 2.11 -17.60
CA PRO A 272 9.13 0.76 -18.10
C PRO A 272 9.91 0.62 -19.41
N GLN A 273 10.54 -0.54 -19.64
CA GLN A 273 11.15 -0.83 -20.94
C GLN A 273 10.05 -1.09 -21.97
N SER A 274 10.28 -0.78 -23.24
CA SER A 274 9.30 -0.98 -24.33
C SER A 274 8.82 -2.43 -24.49
N SER A 275 9.58 -3.41 -24.00
CA SER A 275 9.19 -4.83 -23.94
C SER A 275 8.16 -5.15 -22.85
N ASN A 276 7.94 -4.24 -21.89
CA ASN A 276 7.03 -4.43 -20.77
C ASN A 276 5.59 -4.09 -21.19
N ALA A 277 4.89 -5.04 -21.82
CA ALA A 277 3.56 -4.80 -22.38
C ALA A 277 2.53 -4.30 -21.34
N GLY A 278 2.54 -4.83 -20.12
CA GLY A 278 1.57 -4.50 -19.07
C GLY A 278 1.94 -3.31 -18.18
N ILE A 279 3.18 -2.81 -18.29
CA ILE A 279 3.81 -1.80 -17.42
C ILE A 279 3.93 -2.25 -15.95
N ILE A 280 2.81 -2.44 -15.25
CA ILE A 280 2.74 -3.11 -13.95
C ILE A 280 1.63 -4.16 -14.06
N GLY A 281 1.98 -5.43 -13.83
CA GLY A 281 1.10 -6.57 -14.06
C GLY A 281 0.03 -6.75 -12.97
N THR A 282 -0.46 -7.99 -12.83
CA THR A 282 -1.40 -8.41 -11.78
C THR A 282 -0.84 -9.62 -11.03
N GLY A 283 -1.49 -10.04 -9.95
CA GLY A 283 -1.03 -11.18 -9.14
C GLY A 283 0.40 -10.98 -8.64
N ASN A 284 1.31 -11.89 -8.99
CA ASN A 284 2.72 -11.82 -8.58
C ASN A 284 3.48 -10.63 -9.22
N GLU A 285 3.03 -10.15 -10.38
CA GLU A 285 3.64 -9.01 -11.08
C GLU A 285 3.03 -7.66 -10.71
N ALA A 286 2.05 -7.65 -9.78
CA ALA A 286 1.37 -6.44 -9.35
C ALA A 286 2.26 -5.48 -8.54
N ASN A 287 3.38 -5.96 -8.00
CA ASN A 287 4.26 -5.17 -7.12
C ASN A 287 5.60 -4.90 -7.81
N LEU A 288 5.95 -3.62 -7.91
CA LEU A 288 7.21 -3.10 -8.42
C LEU A 288 7.95 -2.40 -7.27
N THR A 289 9.19 -2.80 -7.01
CA THR A 289 9.97 -2.26 -5.88
C THR A 289 11.30 -1.69 -6.35
N PHE A 290 11.56 -0.43 -6.00
CA PHE A 290 12.87 0.22 -6.16
C PHE A 290 13.51 0.47 -4.81
N ALA A 291 14.82 0.25 -4.71
CA ALA A 291 15.61 0.59 -3.54
C ALA A 291 16.45 1.83 -3.82
N PHE A 292 16.28 2.86 -3.00
CA PHE A 292 17.11 4.05 -2.94
C PHE A 292 18.15 3.85 -1.84
N ASN A 293 19.40 3.62 -2.22
CA ASN A 293 20.51 3.23 -1.33
C ASN A 293 21.55 4.35 -1.21
N ASN A 294 22.56 4.12 -0.35
CA ASN A 294 23.64 5.08 -0.09
C ASN A 294 23.16 6.40 0.55
N ILE A 295 22.07 6.34 1.31
CA ILE A 295 21.52 7.52 1.99
C ILE A 295 22.29 7.74 3.29
N ASN A 296 23.28 8.63 3.26
CA ASN A 296 23.99 9.11 4.44
C ASN A 296 23.39 10.44 4.90
N SER A 297 22.61 10.43 5.98
CA SER A 297 21.78 11.56 6.38
C SER A 297 22.32 12.26 7.63
N PHE A 298 22.99 13.40 7.47
CA PHE A 298 23.69 14.08 8.60
C PHE A 298 22.90 15.22 9.26
N THR A 299 21.81 15.68 8.66
CA THR A 299 20.98 16.73 9.27
C THR A 299 20.18 16.15 10.47
N PRO A 300 19.59 16.98 11.34
CA PRO A 300 18.83 16.49 12.49
C PRO A 300 17.65 15.58 12.11
N ALA A 301 17.27 14.70 13.05
CA ALA A 301 16.08 13.85 12.95
C ALA A 301 14.79 14.68 12.78
N GLY A 302 13.75 14.08 12.20
CA GLY A 302 12.49 14.75 11.88
C GLY A 302 11.70 14.04 10.77
N HIS A 303 10.50 14.51 10.47
CA HIS A 303 9.76 14.01 9.32
C HIS A 303 10.29 14.63 8.02
N THR A 304 10.21 13.87 6.94
CA THR A 304 10.61 14.31 5.60
C THR A 304 9.82 13.57 4.55
N GLN A 305 9.98 13.95 3.29
CA GLN A 305 9.08 13.48 2.25
C GLN A 305 9.84 12.94 1.04
N MET A 306 9.31 11.86 0.48
CA MET A 306 9.56 11.42 -0.88
C MET A 306 8.36 11.84 -1.74
N MET A 307 8.64 12.54 -2.84
CA MET A 307 7.65 12.89 -3.85
C MET A 307 7.83 11.98 -5.06
N VAL A 308 6.76 11.28 -5.46
CA VAL A 308 6.75 10.33 -6.57
C VAL A 308 5.67 10.73 -7.57
N THR A 309 6.08 11.12 -8.78
CA THR A 309 5.16 11.65 -9.80
C THR A 309 5.10 10.74 -11.01
N PHE A 310 3.89 10.38 -11.43
CA PHE A 310 3.61 9.59 -12.63
C PHE A 310 3.13 10.50 -13.76
N ASN A 311 3.83 10.49 -14.90
CA ASN A 311 3.49 11.25 -16.09
C ASN A 311 3.33 10.34 -17.31
N ASN A 312 2.39 10.70 -18.19
CA ASN A 312 2.18 10.10 -19.51
C ASN A 312 1.85 8.58 -19.49
N PHE A 313 1.22 8.10 -18.42
CA PHE A 313 0.74 6.72 -18.35
C PHE A 313 -0.57 6.56 -19.12
N MET A 314 -0.70 5.47 -19.86
CA MET A 314 -1.90 5.11 -20.61
C MET A 314 -2.56 3.87 -19.98
N MET A 315 -3.89 3.84 -19.96
CA MET A 315 -4.67 2.66 -19.56
C MET A 315 -4.77 1.65 -20.72
N ASN A 316 -4.88 2.17 -21.95
CA ASN A 316 -4.92 1.43 -23.20
C ASN A 316 -4.53 2.38 -24.34
N SER A 317 -4.60 1.94 -25.61
CA SER A 317 -4.11 2.74 -26.74
C SER A 317 -4.90 4.04 -27.01
N THR A 318 -6.06 4.25 -26.39
CA THR A 318 -6.90 5.44 -26.59
C THR A 318 -7.15 6.26 -25.32
N THR A 319 -6.94 5.67 -24.14
CA THR A 319 -7.31 6.25 -22.85
C THR A 319 -6.09 6.50 -21.99
N ALA A 320 -5.86 7.77 -21.63
CA ALA A 320 -4.77 8.17 -20.74
C ALA A 320 -5.18 8.10 -19.27
N TYR A 321 -4.19 7.96 -18.38
CA TYR A 321 -4.36 8.30 -16.98
C TYR A 321 -4.03 9.79 -16.74
N LYS A 322 -4.67 10.37 -15.73
CA LYS A 322 -4.30 11.68 -15.20
C LYS A 322 -2.92 11.57 -14.53
N PRO A 323 -1.99 12.49 -14.83
CA PRO A 323 -0.75 12.60 -14.07
C PRO A 323 -1.04 12.86 -12.60
N VAL A 324 -0.24 12.23 -11.74
CA VAL A 324 -0.46 12.28 -10.30
C VAL A 324 0.86 12.30 -9.56
N THR A 325 0.87 13.02 -8.45
CA THR A 325 1.97 13.03 -7.49
C THR A 325 1.53 12.41 -6.16
N PHE A 326 2.28 11.41 -5.72
CA PHE A 326 2.19 10.83 -4.38
C PHE A 326 3.25 11.45 -3.48
N ILE A 327 2.87 11.76 -2.25
CA ILE A 327 3.79 12.25 -1.21
C ILE A 327 3.82 11.20 -0.11
N LEU A 328 5.00 10.63 0.11
CA LEU A 328 5.24 9.57 1.09
C LEU A 328 6.09 10.15 2.23
N ASP A 329 5.64 9.94 3.47
CA ASP A 329 6.39 10.35 4.66
C ASP A 329 7.56 9.41 4.91
N ILE A 330 8.68 9.98 5.34
CA ILE A 330 9.91 9.31 5.73
C ILE A 330 10.16 9.71 7.18
N SER A 331 10.25 8.70 8.06
CA SER A 331 10.59 8.92 9.46
C SER A 331 12.10 8.93 9.63
N LYS A 332 12.69 10.12 9.86
CA LYS A 332 14.12 10.22 10.16
C LYS A 332 14.36 10.23 11.66
N GLN A 333 15.15 9.29 12.16
CA GLN A 333 15.31 9.00 13.58
C GLN A 333 16.77 8.96 14.00
N ASN A 334 17.03 9.21 15.28
CA ASN A 334 18.35 8.93 15.84
C ASN A 334 18.56 7.42 15.92
N PRO A 335 19.75 6.90 15.57
CA PRO A 335 20.03 5.48 15.71
C PRO A 335 19.98 5.06 17.20
N PRO A 336 19.39 3.91 17.54
CA PRO A 336 19.46 3.36 18.90
C PRO A 336 20.92 3.13 19.34
N SER A 337 21.13 3.20 20.66
CA SER A 337 22.44 3.02 21.27
C SER A 337 22.99 1.60 21.09
N THR A 338 22.11 0.59 21.08
CA THR A 338 22.45 -0.82 20.90
C THR A 338 22.41 -1.22 19.44
N ARG A 339 23.41 -1.98 19.02
CA ARG A 339 23.61 -2.44 17.65
C ARG A 339 23.03 -3.85 17.47
N GLY A 340 22.57 -4.21 16.28
CA GLY A 340 21.79 -5.43 16.07
C GLY A 340 20.84 -5.37 14.87
N LEU A 341 19.73 -6.09 14.94
CA LEU A 341 18.60 -6.00 14.01
C LEU A 341 17.75 -4.75 14.30
N PHE A 342 17.29 -4.06 13.27
CA PHE A 342 16.43 -2.87 13.39
C PHE A 342 15.03 -3.13 12.89
N ASN A 343 14.91 -3.95 11.85
CA ASN A 343 13.64 -4.30 11.27
C ASN A 343 13.68 -5.71 10.69
N PHE A 344 12.55 -6.41 10.71
CA PHE A 344 12.36 -7.73 10.15
C PHE A 344 10.88 -7.95 9.81
N PHE A 345 10.57 -8.17 8.53
CA PHE A 345 9.20 -8.26 8.04
C PHE A 345 9.12 -9.08 6.74
N GLY A 346 7.89 -9.49 6.39
CA GLY A 346 7.58 -10.11 5.10
C GLY A 346 7.17 -9.07 4.05
N THR A 347 7.67 -9.19 2.82
CA THR A 347 7.42 -8.20 1.76
C THR A 347 6.04 -8.35 1.09
N ASN A 348 5.36 -9.48 1.31
CA ASN A 348 4.01 -9.75 0.78
C ASN A 348 2.90 -9.54 1.81
N GLY A 349 3.19 -8.87 2.92
CA GLY A 349 2.26 -8.69 4.04
C GLY A 349 2.25 -9.86 5.02
N SER A 350 1.36 -9.78 6.01
CA SER A 350 1.26 -10.75 7.11
C SER A 350 0.17 -11.80 6.92
N ILE A 351 -0.54 -11.81 5.79
CA ILE A 351 -1.59 -12.81 5.50
C ILE A 351 -1.28 -13.47 4.16
N ILE A 352 -1.20 -14.80 4.15
CA ILE A 352 -1.08 -15.61 2.93
C ILE A 352 -2.39 -16.35 2.75
N ALA A 353 -3.21 -15.90 1.80
CA ALA A 353 -4.45 -16.57 1.45
C ALA A 353 -4.17 -17.75 0.50
N LEU A 354 -4.65 -18.93 0.86
CA LEU A 354 -4.58 -20.13 0.06
C LEU A 354 -5.99 -20.54 -0.38
N THR A 355 -6.08 -20.89 -1.65
CA THR A 355 -7.32 -21.39 -2.28
C THR A 355 -7.31 -22.90 -2.46
N GLU A 356 -6.15 -23.55 -2.32
CA GLU A 356 -5.96 -24.99 -2.46
C GLU A 356 -4.84 -25.51 -1.53
N PRO A 357 -4.88 -26.80 -1.11
CA PRO A 357 -3.92 -27.36 -0.14
C PRO A 357 -2.49 -27.47 -0.65
N SER A 358 -2.31 -27.72 -1.95
CA SER A 358 -1.00 -28.01 -2.54
C SER A 358 -0.34 -26.75 -3.07
N GLN A 359 0.17 -25.92 -2.16
CA GLN A 359 1.07 -24.84 -2.51
C GLN A 359 2.29 -24.87 -1.60
N THR A 360 3.47 -24.89 -2.20
CA THR A 360 4.70 -24.55 -1.50
C THR A 360 4.58 -23.11 -1.03
N ILE A 361 4.49 -22.90 0.29
CA ILE A 361 4.31 -21.56 0.84
C ILE A 361 5.66 -20.86 0.88
N GLN A 362 5.78 -19.78 0.12
CA GLN A 362 6.96 -18.94 0.06
C GLN A 362 6.70 -17.63 0.79
N ILE A 363 7.52 -17.35 1.79
CA ILE A 363 7.47 -16.13 2.60
C ILE A 363 8.74 -15.32 2.27
N PRO A 364 8.67 -14.32 1.38
CA PRO A 364 9.78 -13.43 1.14
C PRO A 364 9.97 -12.51 2.35
N LEU A 365 11.15 -12.57 2.96
CA LEU A 365 11.52 -11.81 4.15
C LEU A 365 12.58 -10.78 3.81
N ARG A 366 12.56 -9.67 4.55
CA ARG A 366 13.57 -8.61 4.50
C ARG A 366 13.89 -8.14 5.91
N TRP A 367 15.15 -7.84 6.16
CA TRP A 367 15.59 -7.23 7.41
C TRP A 367 16.63 -6.15 7.16
N ALA A 368 16.78 -5.27 8.15
CA ALA A 368 17.85 -4.29 8.25
C ALA A 368 18.67 -4.56 9.51
N MET A 369 19.97 -4.38 9.43
CA MET A 369 20.88 -4.65 10.53
C MET A 369 22.10 -3.73 10.50
N PHE A 370 22.73 -3.55 11.66
CA PHE A 370 23.93 -2.75 11.80
C PHE A 370 24.85 -3.36 12.85
N TYR A 371 26.14 -3.51 12.51
CA TYR A 371 27.13 -4.27 13.28
C TYR A 371 26.64 -5.65 13.71
N VAL A 372 26.13 -6.40 12.74
CA VAL A 372 25.74 -7.79 12.93
C VAL A 372 26.70 -8.66 12.12
N ASP A 373 27.43 -9.52 12.81
CA ASP A 373 28.37 -10.43 12.17
C ASP A 373 27.67 -11.74 11.77
N ASN A 374 26.70 -12.20 12.55
CA ASN A 374 26.01 -13.45 12.28
C ASN A 374 24.51 -13.34 12.57
N ILE A 375 23.70 -13.98 11.73
CA ILE A 375 22.26 -14.16 11.99
C ILE A 375 21.87 -15.62 12.08
N LYS A 376 20.78 -15.88 12.80
CA LYS A 376 20.06 -17.17 12.76
C LYS A 376 18.56 -16.90 12.61
N LEU A 377 17.95 -17.54 11.62
CA LEU A 377 16.50 -17.54 11.42
C LEU A 377 15.92 -18.87 11.88
N ILE A 378 14.88 -18.79 12.70
CA ILE A 378 14.12 -19.93 13.20
C ILE A 378 12.63 -19.74 12.93
N CYS A 379 11.94 -20.85 12.67
CA CYS A 379 10.52 -20.89 12.37
C CYS A 379 9.84 -21.96 13.23
N ASN A 380 8.61 -21.70 13.70
CA ASN A 380 7.84 -22.67 14.50
C ASN A 380 7.35 -23.88 13.70
N ILE A 381 7.39 -23.84 12.36
CA ILE A 381 6.92 -24.94 11.51
C ILE A 381 7.97 -26.05 11.45
N PRO A 382 7.64 -27.28 11.87
CA PRO A 382 8.57 -28.41 11.80
C PRO A 382 9.08 -28.65 10.37
N GLY A 383 10.39 -28.87 10.24
CA GLY A 383 11.04 -29.10 8.94
C GLY A 383 11.31 -27.84 8.12
N ALA A 384 10.86 -26.66 8.55
CA ALA A 384 11.25 -25.40 7.90
C ALA A 384 12.78 -25.24 7.93
N PRO A 385 13.40 -24.78 6.82
CA PRO A 385 14.84 -24.63 6.75
C PRO A 385 15.31 -23.57 7.75
N MET A 386 16.39 -23.88 8.47
CA MET A 386 17.11 -22.88 9.25
C MET A 386 18.06 -22.10 8.33
N LEU A 387 18.05 -20.78 8.44
CA LEU A 387 19.05 -19.93 7.78
C LEU A 387 20.06 -19.48 8.84
N GLN A 388 21.33 -19.69 8.55
CA GLN A 388 22.44 -19.04 9.25
C GLN A 388 23.30 -18.34 8.20
N LYS A 389 23.58 -17.06 8.40
CA LYS A 389 24.41 -16.26 7.50
C LYS A 389 25.46 -15.50 8.30
N ASN A 390 26.69 -15.53 7.81
CA ASN A 390 27.83 -14.81 8.36
C ASN A 390 28.14 -13.63 7.41
N TYR A 391 28.23 -12.45 8.00
CA TYR A 391 28.54 -11.18 7.34
C TYR A 391 29.91 -10.63 7.76
N PHE A 392 30.61 -11.27 8.69
CA PHE A 392 31.93 -10.86 9.13
C PHE A 392 32.93 -10.93 7.97
N LEU A 393 33.55 -9.78 7.66
CA LEU A 393 34.61 -9.68 6.64
C LEU A 393 35.95 -9.40 7.35
N PRO A 394 36.82 -10.42 7.54
CA PRO A 394 38.04 -10.30 8.34
C PRO A 394 39.04 -9.25 7.81
N ASP A 395 39.00 -8.97 6.51
CA ASP A 395 39.97 -8.13 5.82
C ASP A 395 39.51 -6.67 5.63
N GLN A 396 38.32 -6.29 6.13
CA GLN A 396 37.79 -4.92 6.05
C GLN A 396 37.94 -4.19 7.39
N SER A 397 38.64 -3.05 7.39
CA SER A 397 38.74 -2.16 8.54
C SER A 397 38.24 -0.74 8.22
N PRO A 398 37.30 -0.20 9.00
CA PRO A 398 36.65 -0.90 10.11
C PRO A 398 35.65 -1.93 9.53
N ASN A 399 35.36 -3.04 10.23
CA ASN A 399 34.35 -4.04 9.80
C ASN A 399 32.93 -3.47 10.00
N ILE A 400 32.72 -2.23 9.53
CA ILE A 400 31.52 -1.43 9.66
C ILE A 400 30.78 -1.58 8.35
N GLN A 401 29.94 -2.61 8.27
CA GLN A 401 28.89 -2.61 7.27
C GLN A 401 27.90 -1.51 7.67
N PRO A 402 27.51 -0.61 6.75
CA PRO A 402 26.44 0.35 7.01
C PRO A 402 25.11 -0.36 7.36
N LEU A 403 24.04 0.41 7.62
CA LEU A 403 22.70 -0.15 7.78
C LEU A 403 22.29 -0.90 6.50
N ALA A 404 22.62 -2.18 6.46
CA ALA A 404 22.47 -3.03 5.30
C ALA A 404 21.15 -3.79 5.40
N TYR A 405 20.54 -4.01 4.24
CA TYR A 405 19.40 -4.87 4.12
C TYR A 405 19.79 -6.19 3.48
N ASP A 406 19.09 -7.24 3.87
CA ASP A 406 19.22 -8.55 3.26
C ASP A 406 17.85 -9.21 3.16
N THR A 407 17.76 -10.23 2.31
CA THR A 407 16.51 -10.90 2.00
C THR A 407 16.67 -12.41 2.01
N TYR A 408 15.57 -13.09 2.30
CA TYR A 408 15.49 -14.54 2.19
C TYR A 408 14.05 -14.97 1.95
N THR A 409 13.83 -15.88 1.01
CA THR A 409 12.51 -16.49 0.81
C THR A 409 12.44 -17.78 1.61
N LEU A 410 11.77 -17.73 2.76
CA LEU A 410 11.51 -18.91 3.57
C LEU A 410 10.47 -19.78 2.86
N THR A 411 10.85 -21.02 2.58
CA THR A 411 9.96 -22.01 1.97
C THR A 411 9.49 -22.99 3.03
N LEU A 412 8.17 -23.02 3.30
CA LEU A 412 7.60 -23.90 4.32
C LEU A 412 7.20 -25.25 3.70
N PRO A 413 7.66 -26.39 4.26
CA PRO A 413 7.30 -27.72 3.79
C PRO A 413 5.99 -28.19 4.46
N ILE A 414 4.97 -27.34 4.49
CA ILE A 414 3.69 -27.64 5.13
C ILE A 414 2.55 -27.67 4.11
N GLN A 415 1.61 -28.58 4.32
CA GLN A 415 0.29 -28.53 3.73
C GLN A 415 -0.66 -28.04 4.82
N VAL A 416 -1.32 -26.91 4.58
CA VAL A 416 -2.29 -26.38 5.54
C VAL A 416 -3.70 -26.65 5.03
N SER A 417 -4.58 -27.05 5.93
CA SER A 417 -6.01 -27.23 5.69
C SER A 417 -6.87 -26.34 6.60
N GLN A 418 -6.21 -25.48 7.37
CA GLN A 418 -6.80 -24.57 8.33
C GLN A 418 -5.90 -23.35 8.54
N GLU A 419 -6.48 -22.32 9.14
CA GLU A 419 -5.77 -21.12 9.60
C GLU A 419 -4.57 -21.50 10.46
N THR A 420 -3.37 -21.06 10.06
CA THR A 420 -2.11 -21.45 10.70
C THR A 420 -1.21 -20.23 10.93
N PRO A 421 -0.94 -19.86 12.20
CA PRO A 421 0.06 -18.83 12.51
C PRO A 421 1.48 -19.39 12.34
N VAL A 422 2.30 -18.64 11.63
CA VAL A 422 3.73 -18.89 11.43
C VAL A 422 4.51 -17.80 12.14
N PHE A 423 5.27 -18.19 13.16
CA PHE A 423 6.18 -17.33 13.89
C PHE A 423 7.60 -17.53 13.36
N ILE A 424 8.19 -16.45 12.87
CA ILE A 424 9.54 -16.44 12.33
C ILE A 424 10.35 -15.49 13.21
N THR A 425 11.47 -15.96 13.76
CA THR A 425 12.35 -15.15 14.60
C THR A 425 13.71 -15.06 13.94
N LEU A 426 14.22 -13.84 13.81
CA LEU A 426 15.57 -13.56 13.37
C LEU A 426 16.39 -13.11 14.58
N GLN A 427 17.52 -13.77 14.82
CA GLN A 427 18.44 -13.46 15.91
C GLN A 427 19.75 -12.92 15.33
N ALA A 428 20.34 -11.92 15.96
CA ALA A 428 21.64 -11.36 15.59
C ALA A 428 22.69 -11.59 16.67
N PHE A 429 23.93 -11.78 16.22
CA PHE A 429 25.10 -12.06 17.04
C PHE A 429 26.32 -11.29 16.53
N ASP A 430 27.26 -11.00 17.44
CA ASP A 430 28.59 -10.50 17.09
C ASP A 430 29.53 -11.63 16.63
N ASN A 431 30.76 -11.29 16.27
CA ASN A 431 31.78 -12.24 15.79
C ASN A 431 32.23 -13.24 16.88
N ASN A 432 31.99 -12.94 18.16
CA ASN A 432 32.25 -13.84 19.27
C ASN A 432 31.05 -14.74 19.59
N ASN A 433 29.99 -14.70 18.77
CA ASN A 433 28.70 -15.35 18.99
C ASN A 433 27.93 -14.85 20.22
N ASN A 434 28.23 -13.67 20.75
CA ASN A 434 27.40 -13.05 21.76
C ASN A 434 26.09 -12.61 21.13
N TYR A 435 24.98 -12.85 21.84
CA TYR A 435 23.67 -12.42 21.42
C TYR A 435 23.55 -10.89 21.48
N LEU A 436 23.12 -10.29 20.37
CA LEU A 436 22.85 -8.85 20.28
C LEU A 436 21.37 -8.57 20.57
N ASN A 437 20.49 -9.05 19.69
CA ASN A 437 19.04 -8.95 19.83
C ASN A 437 18.31 -9.94 18.91
N ALA A 438 16.97 -9.92 18.93
CA ALA A 438 16.13 -10.67 18.02
C ALA A 438 14.85 -9.88 17.68
N LEU A 439 14.34 -10.09 16.48
CA LEU A 439 13.05 -9.59 16.03
C LEU A 439 12.18 -10.76 15.55
N GLN A 440 10.86 -10.63 15.73
CA GLN A 440 9.90 -11.64 15.30
C GLN A 440 8.93 -11.03 14.28
N PHE A 441 8.65 -11.79 13.23
CA PHE A 441 7.59 -11.52 12.27
C PHE A 441 6.58 -12.66 12.30
N THR A 442 5.30 -12.31 12.24
CA THR A 442 4.19 -13.28 12.23
C THR A 442 3.46 -13.20 10.91
N VAL A 443 3.28 -14.37 10.28
CA VAL A 443 2.40 -14.55 9.11
C VAL A 443 1.24 -15.43 9.50
N PHE A 444 0.05 -15.08 9.06
CA PHE A 444 -1.14 -15.90 9.16
C PHE A 444 -1.44 -16.53 7.81
N ILE A 445 -1.33 -17.84 7.72
CA ILE A 445 -1.76 -18.55 6.52
C ILE A 445 -3.26 -18.77 6.65
N SER A 446 -4.02 -18.14 5.76
CA SER A 446 -5.47 -18.28 5.70
C SER A 446 -5.87 -19.28 4.64
N ALA A 447 -6.62 -20.31 5.05
CA ALA A 447 -7.06 -21.38 4.16
C ALA A 447 -8.56 -21.22 3.90
N SER A 448 -8.91 -20.80 2.69
CA SER A 448 -10.32 -20.64 2.27
C SER A 448 -10.85 -21.91 1.59
N PHE A 449 -10.47 -23.08 2.10
CA PHE A 449 -10.93 -24.38 1.61
C PHE A 449 -10.96 -25.43 2.72
N PHE A 450 -11.67 -26.52 2.45
CA PHE A 450 -11.75 -27.73 3.26
C PHE A 450 -11.30 -28.93 2.41
N VAL A 451 -10.58 -29.88 3.01
CA VAL A 451 -10.16 -31.13 2.36
C VAL A 451 -10.83 -32.32 3.05
N ASP A 452 -11.55 -33.15 2.30
CA ASP A 452 -12.20 -34.34 2.85
C ASP A 452 -11.22 -35.53 3.00
N PRO A 453 -11.64 -36.65 3.65
CA PRO A 453 -10.76 -37.80 3.87
C PRO A 453 -10.21 -38.46 2.59
N ASN A 454 -10.82 -38.23 1.42
CA ASN A 454 -10.34 -38.74 0.13
C ASN A 454 -9.43 -37.73 -0.58
N GLY A 455 -9.11 -36.60 0.03
CA GLY A 455 -8.28 -35.54 -0.54
C GLY A 455 -9.04 -34.57 -1.46
N GLN A 456 -10.38 -34.62 -1.51
CA GLN A 456 -11.14 -33.69 -2.33
C GLN A 456 -11.23 -32.32 -1.65
N VAL A 457 -10.96 -31.28 -2.43
CA VAL A 457 -10.92 -29.88 -1.98
C VAL A 457 -12.25 -29.20 -2.26
N TYR A 458 -12.77 -28.50 -1.26
CA TYR A 458 -14.00 -27.71 -1.33
C TYR A 458 -13.67 -26.27 -0.95
N PRO A 459 -13.98 -25.26 -1.79
CA PRO A 459 -13.82 -23.87 -1.38
C PRO A 459 -14.75 -23.57 -0.20
N THR A 460 -14.35 -22.61 0.64
CA THR A 460 -15.16 -22.12 1.76
C THR A 460 -15.35 -20.62 1.69
N VAL A 461 -16.43 -20.12 2.27
CA VAL A 461 -16.72 -18.70 2.37
C VAL A 461 -17.15 -18.34 3.78
N PHE A 462 -16.66 -17.21 4.29
CA PHE A 462 -17.11 -16.65 5.56
C PHE A 462 -18.28 -15.70 5.33
N LEU A 463 -19.46 -16.05 5.84
CA LEU A 463 -20.69 -15.28 5.70
C LEU A 463 -21.44 -15.26 7.04
N ASN A 464 -21.83 -14.07 7.49
CA ASN A 464 -22.64 -13.87 8.69
C ASN A 464 -22.08 -14.63 9.92
N ASN A 465 -20.79 -14.42 10.24
CA ASN A 465 -20.09 -15.02 11.37
C ASN A 465 -19.95 -16.56 11.34
N GLN A 466 -20.09 -17.16 10.15
CA GLN A 466 -19.99 -18.60 9.95
C GLN A 466 -19.19 -18.91 8.69
N THR A 467 -18.45 -20.02 8.70
CA THR A 467 -17.77 -20.53 7.51
C THR A 467 -18.62 -21.60 6.85
N TRP A 468 -18.90 -21.43 5.56
CA TRP A 468 -19.74 -22.31 4.75
C TRP A 468 -18.93 -23.00 3.66
N LEU A 469 -19.30 -24.23 3.30
CA LEU A 469 -18.83 -24.81 2.04
C LEU A 469 -19.41 -24.02 0.85
N ALA A 470 -18.55 -23.60 -0.06
CA ALA A 470 -18.89 -22.92 -1.31
C ALA A 470 -19.03 -23.89 -2.51
N ALA A 471 -18.88 -25.21 -2.28
CA ALA A 471 -19.29 -26.26 -3.21
C ALA A 471 -20.16 -27.32 -2.51
N ASN A 472 -21.03 -27.99 -3.29
CA ASN A 472 -21.83 -29.11 -2.77
C ASN A 472 -20.90 -30.24 -2.35
N TYR A 473 -21.15 -30.86 -1.18
CA TYR A 473 -20.36 -31.99 -0.73
C TYR A 473 -20.46 -33.16 -1.72
N ASN A 474 -19.35 -33.87 -1.96
CA ASN A 474 -19.23 -34.84 -3.06
C ASN A 474 -18.51 -36.14 -2.63
N TYR A 475 -18.41 -36.37 -1.33
CA TYR A 475 -17.85 -37.60 -0.76
C TYR A 475 -18.81 -38.78 -0.94
N ASN A 476 -18.37 -39.80 -1.68
CA ASN A 476 -19.17 -41.02 -1.86
C ASN A 476 -18.87 -42.03 -0.76
N SER A 477 -19.78 -42.15 0.20
CA SER A 477 -19.69 -43.10 1.32
C SER A 477 -20.37 -44.46 1.04
N GLY A 478 -20.87 -44.67 -0.19
CA GLY A 478 -21.66 -45.84 -0.56
C GLY A 478 -23.16 -45.63 -0.37
N ASN A 479 -23.81 -46.51 0.39
CA ASN A 479 -25.28 -46.51 0.49
C ASN A 479 -25.85 -45.20 1.05
N GLY A 480 -26.95 -44.72 0.45
CA GLY A 480 -27.67 -43.52 0.89
C GLY A 480 -27.07 -42.19 0.42
N CYS A 481 -26.14 -42.24 -0.55
CA CYS A 481 -25.74 -41.10 -1.36
C CYS A 481 -25.77 -41.48 -2.86
N VAL A 482 -26.13 -40.54 -3.72
CA VAL A 482 -26.33 -40.79 -5.15
C VAL A 482 -25.95 -39.55 -5.98
N ALA A 483 -25.42 -39.78 -7.18
CA ALA A 483 -25.30 -38.70 -8.16
C ALA A 483 -26.67 -38.44 -8.79
N TYR A 484 -26.98 -37.19 -9.15
CA TYR A 484 -28.23 -36.90 -9.86
C TYR A 484 -28.37 -37.80 -11.10
N ASP A 485 -29.54 -38.42 -11.27
CA ASP A 485 -29.86 -39.34 -12.37
C ASP A 485 -28.97 -40.60 -12.42
N ASN A 486 -28.39 -40.99 -11.28
CA ASN A 486 -27.39 -42.06 -11.16
C ASN A 486 -26.17 -41.87 -12.09
N ASN A 487 -25.94 -40.64 -12.57
CA ASN A 487 -24.89 -40.35 -13.53
C ASN A 487 -23.71 -39.68 -12.84
N SER A 488 -22.58 -40.39 -12.76
CA SER A 488 -21.38 -39.93 -12.07
C SER A 488 -20.78 -38.65 -12.68
N SER A 489 -21.07 -38.32 -13.94
CA SER A 489 -20.59 -37.08 -14.57
C SER A 489 -21.21 -35.82 -13.95
N ASN A 490 -22.45 -35.92 -13.45
CA ASN A 490 -23.16 -34.82 -12.80
C ASN A 490 -22.50 -34.37 -11.49
N ARG A 491 -21.72 -35.26 -10.85
CA ARG A 491 -21.02 -34.97 -9.59
C ARG A 491 -20.02 -33.82 -9.70
N LYS A 492 -19.41 -33.65 -10.88
CA LYS A 492 -18.43 -32.58 -11.11
C LYS A 492 -19.07 -31.21 -10.94
N GLN A 493 -20.32 -31.07 -11.37
CA GLN A 493 -21.04 -29.82 -11.29
C GLN A 493 -21.87 -29.71 -10.02
N TYR A 494 -22.61 -30.74 -9.62
CA TYR A 494 -23.64 -30.64 -8.58
C TYR A 494 -23.29 -31.38 -7.28
N GLY A 495 -22.12 -32.02 -7.19
CA GLY A 495 -21.76 -32.85 -6.04
C GLY A 495 -22.63 -34.11 -5.94
N MET A 496 -22.71 -34.66 -4.72
CA MET A 496 -23.57 -35.81 -4.40
C MET A 496 -24.84 -35.35 -3.70
N LEU A 497 -25.90 -36.12 -3.87
CA LEU A 497 -27.13 -36.01 -3.11
C LEU A 497 -27.11 -37.06 -1.99
N TYR A 498 -27.55 -36.69 -0.79
CA TYR A 498 -27.52 -37.53 0.39
C TYR A 498 -28.91 -37.65 0.98
N THR A 499 -29.22 -38.82 1.57
CA THR A 499 -30.28 -38.89 2.60
C THR A 499 -29.86 -38.11 3.85
N GLU A 500 -30.81 -37.69 4.68
CA GLU A 500 -30.51 -36.92 5.90
C GLU A 500 -29.56 -37.68 6.82
N ALA A 501 -29.80 -38.98 7.03
CA ALA A 501 -28.95 -39.83 7.84
C ALA A 501 -27.50 -39.91 7.30
N GLN A 502 -27.32 -39.92 5.98
CA GLN A 502 -25.99 -39.94 5.38
C GLN A 502 -25.33 -38.56 5.37
N ALA A 503 -26.09 -37.47 5.22
CA ALA A 503 -25.56 -36.13 5.45
C ALA A 503 -25.04 -36.00 6.88
N GLN A 504 -25.77 -36.53 7.86
CA GLN A 504 -25.34 -36.48 9.26
C GLN A 504 -24.12 -37.36 9.52
N THR A 505 -24.11 -38.58 8.98
CA THR A 505 -23.02 -39.55 9.15
C THR A 505 -21.71 -39.06 8.52
N ASN A 506 -21.79 -38.41 7.35
CA ASN A 506 -20.62 -37.92 6.63
C ASN A 506 -20.27 -36.46 6.96
N THR A 507 -20.76 -35.94 8.09
CA THR A 507 -20.40 -34.59 8.55
C THR A 507 -18.91 -34.55 8.92
N PRO A 508 -18.10 -33.69 8.28
CA PRO A 508 -16.69 -33.56 8.62
C PRO A 508 -16.46 -33.09 10.06
N ALA A 509 -15.34 -33.49 10.66
CA ALA A 509 -14.99 -33.08 12.01
C ALA A 509 -14.95 -31.54 12.15
N GLY A 510 -15.64 -31.01 13.16
CA GLY A 510 -15.75 -29.56 13.40
C GLY A 510 -16.74 -28.82 12.50
N TRP A 511 -17.41 -29.51 11.58
CA TRP A 511 -18.50 -28.99 10.76
C TRP A 511 -19.85 -29.54 11.22
N ARG A 512 -20.94 -28.95 10.76
CA ARG A 512 -22.32 -29.42 11.02
C ARG A 512 -23.24 -29.11 9.84
N ILE A 513 -24.36 -29.82 9.74
CA ILE A 513 -25.44 -29.45 8.81
C ILE A 513 -26.08 -28.13 9.33
N PRO A 514 -26.23 -27.10 8.49
CA PRO A 514 -26.84 -25.83 8.88
C PRO A 514 -28.26 -26.05 9.40
N SER A 515 -28.65 -25.30 10.42
CA SER A 515 -30.04 -25.25 10.87
C SER A 515 -30.85 -24.32 9.96
N GLN A 516 -32.16 -24.38 10.09
CA GLN A 516 -33.06 -23.39 9.51
C GLN A 516 -32.68 -21.95 9.94
N ASP A 517 -32.26 -21.76 11.19
CA ASP A 517 -31.85 -20.45 11.70
C ASP A 517 -30.56 -19.93 11.07
N ASP A 518 -29.57 -20.80 10.81
CA ASP A 518 -28.34 -20.38 10.12
C ASP A 518 -28.66 -19.79 8.74
N TRP A 519 -29.52 -20.49 7.98
CA TRP A 519 -29.98 -20.05 6.67
C TRP A 519 -30.79 -18.75 6.76
N ASN A 520 -31.76 -18.67 7.67
CA ASN A 520 -32.59 -17.48 7.84
C ASN A 520 -31.76 -16.25 8.27
N ASN A 521 -30.79 -16.43 9.15
CA ASN A 521 -29.88 -15.35 9.57
C ASN A 521 -28.99 -14.90 8.40
N LEU A 522 -28.47 -15.85 7.61
CA LEU A 522 -27.72 -15.54 6.39
C LEU A 522 -28.59 -14.74 5.39
N PHE A 523 -29.82 -15.18 5.11
CA PHE A 523 -30.72 -14.44 4.21
C PHE A 523 -31.04 -13.05 4.75
N THR A 524 -31.29 -12.93 6.06
CA THR A 524 -31.58 -11.64 6.71
C THR A 524 -30.41 -10.67 6.58
N SER A 525 -29.16 -11.15 6.77
CA SER A 525 -27.96 -10.32 6.61
C SER A 525 -27.78 -9.76 5.19
N LEU A 526 -28.31 -10.46 4.17
CA LEU A 526 -28.21 -10.08 2.76
C LEU A 526 -29.46 -9.33 2.25
N GLY A 527 -30.54 -9.33 3.04
CA GLY A 527 -31.81 -8.67 2.72
C GLY A 527 -32.41 -9.13 1.39
N ALA A 528 -33.01 -8.19 0.65
CA ALA A 528 -33.65 -8.46 -0.63
C ALA A 528 -32.71 -9.05 -1.71
N ASN A 529 -31.38 -8.92 -1.51
CA ASN A 529 -30.38 -9.42 -2.45
C ASN A 529 -29.93 -10.86 -2.17
N ALA A 530 -30.48 -11.53 -1.15
CA ALA A 530 -30.02 -12.86 -0.72
C ALA A 530 -29.89 -13.87 -1.88
N PHE A 531 -30.91 -14.00 -2.74
CA PHE A 531 -30.85 -14.90 -3.88
C PHE A 531 -29.71 -14.53 -4.86
N ALA A 532 -29.65 -13.26 -5.28
CA ALA A 532 -28.67 -12.79 -6.26
C ALA A 532 -27.23 -12.88 -5.74
N ALA A 533 -27.03 -12.67 -4.43
CA ALA A 533 -25.73 -12.77 -3.80
C ALA A 533 -25.24 -14.22 -3.67
N LEU A 534 -26.13 -15.16 -3.33
CA LEU A 534 -25.78 -16.55 -2.96
C LEU A 534 -25.73 -17.53 -4.14
N ILE A 535 -26.39 -17.23 -5.27
CA ILE A 535 -26.41 -18.11 -6.45
C ILE A 535 -25.01 -18.25 -7.08
N ASN A 536 -24.80 -19.26 -7.92
CA ASN A 536 -23.58 -19.42 -8.72
C ASN A 536 -23.22 -18.14 -9.51
N GLY A 537 -22.01 -17.61 -9.29
CA GLY A 537 -21.54 -16.35 -9.86
C GLY A 537 -22.03 -15.08 -9.13
N GLY A 538 -22.77 -15.24 -8.04
CA GLY A 538 -23.19 -14.14 -7.16
C GLY A 538 -22.04 -13.56 -6.34
N SER A 539 -22.25 -12.36 -5.80
CA SER A 539 -21.20 -11.57 -5.11
C SER A 539 -20.73 -12.17 -3.78
N SER A 540 -21.48 -13.10 -3.18
CA SER A 540 -21.10 -13.70 -1.89
C SER A 540 -20.03 -14.78 -2.03
N GLY A 541 -19.85 -15.39 -3.20
CA GLY A 541 -18.99 -16.57 -3.36
C GLY A 541 -19.56 -17.88 -2.80
N PHE A 542 -20.80 -17.90 -2.29
CA PHE A 542 -21.45 -19.13 -1.79
C PHE A 542 -21.71 -20.17 -2.90
N ASN A 543 -21.99 -19.67 -4.11
CA ASN A 543 -22.18 -20.47 -5.32
C ASN A 543 -23.22 -21.60 -5.18
N ALA A 544 -24.45 -21.26 -4.80
CA ALA A 544 -25.57 -22.21 -4.80
C ALA A 544 -25.88 -22.69 -6.24
N GLN A 545 -26.19 -23.98 -6.38
CA GLN A 545 -26.36 -24.68 -7.65
C GLN A 545 -27.73 -25.35 -7.72
N ALA A 546 -28.36 -25.30 -8.89
CA ALA A 546 -29.64 -25.97 -9.14
C ALA A 546 -29.46 -27.47 -9.44
N GLY A 547 -28.96 -28.21 -8.47
CA GLY A 547 -28.66 -29.65 -8.58
C GLY A 547 -29.88 -30.57 -8.55
N GLY A 548 -31.09 -30.04 -8.33
CA GLY A 548 -32.29 -30.85 -8.17
C GLY A 548 -32.28 -31.70 -6.89
N MET A 549 -33.17 -32.68 -6.84
CA MET A 549 -33.26 -33.67 -5.76
C MET A 549 -33.64 -35.04 -6.31
N GLY A 550 -33.44 -36.09 -5.50
CA GLY A 550 -33.97 -37.43 -5.74
C GLY A 550 -34.99 -37.84 -4.67
N ASP A 551 -35.96 -38.66 -5.03
CA ASP A 551 -36.88 -39.29 -4.07
C ASP A 551 -36.42 -40.71 -3.69
N ASN A 552 -37.13 -41.34 -2.75
CA ASN A 552 -36.85 -42.69 -2.28
C ASN A 552 -37.31 -43.81 -3.23
N LEU A 553 -37.94 -43.46 -4.35
CA LEU A 553 -38.35 -44.38 -5.43
C LEU A 553 -37.36 -44.38 -6.59
N GLY A 554 -36.31 -43.56 -6.53
CA GLY A 554 -35.28 -43.43 -7.56
C GLY A 554 -35.60 -42.43 -8.67
N ASN A 555 -36.62 -41.58 -8.49
CA ASN A 555 -36.92 -40.50 -9.43
C ASN A 555 -36.11 -39.24 -9.08
N PHE A 556 -35.71 -38.51 -10.11
CA PHE A 556 -34.98 -37.25 -9.99
C PHE A 556 -35.76 -36.11 -10.65
N ASN A 557 -35.73 -34.92 -10.05
CA ASN A 557 -36.43 -33.76 -10.59
C ASN A 557 -35.71 -32.44 -10.29
N SER A 558 -36.21 -31.38 -10.94
CA SER A 558 -35.81 -29.98 -10.70
C SER A 558 -34.35 -29.61 -11.01
N LEU A 559 -33.60 -30.45 -11.73
CA LEU A 559 -32.27 -30.07 -12.25
C LEU A 559 -32.37 -28.79 -13.06
N LEU A 560 -31.40 -27.88 -12.89
CA LEU A 560 -31.35 -26.53 -13.47
C LEU A 560 -32.46 -25.57 -13.02
N ALA A 561 -33.48 -26.03 -12.29
CA ALA A 561 -34.59 -25.21 -11.83
C ALA A 561 -34.47 -24.84 -10.34
N THR A 562 -34.16 -25.82 -9.48
CA THR A 562 -34.10 -25.62 -8.03
C THR A 562 -32.89 -26.33 -7.41
N GLY A 563 -32.21 -25.64 -6.49
CA GLY A 563 -31.19 -26.24 -5.64
C GLY A 563 -31.76 -26.56 -4.27
N TYR A 564 -31.78 -27.83 -3.87
CA TYR A 564 -32.30 -28.28 -2.58
C TYR A 564 -31.17 -28.69 -1.64
N TYR A 565 -31.22 -28.15 -0.42
CA TYR A 565 -30.18 -28.31 0.59
C TYR A 565 -30.76 -28.77 1.91
N TRP A 566 -30.09 -29.72 2.55
CA TRP A 566 -30.46 -30.18 3.88
C TRP A 566 -30.33 -29.08 4.94
N THR A 567 -31.29 -29.04 5.85
CA THR A 567 -31.11 -28.44 7.18
C THR A 567 -31.16 -29.51 8.27
N SER A 568 -30.51 -29.24 9.41
CA SER A 568 -30.58 -30.07 10.62
C SER A 568 -31.88 -29.89 11.42
N THR A 569 -32.76 -28.98 11.01
CA THR A 569 -33.96 -28.64 11.77
C THR A 569 -35.12 -29.56 11.37
N ALA A 570 -35.54 -30.42 12.30
CA ALA A 570 -36.71 -31.27 12.15
C ALA A 570 -38.00 -30.45 12.02
N ASN A 571 -38.92 -30.88 11.16
CA ASN A 571 -40.27 -30.33 11.12
C ASN A 571 -41.17 -31.11 12.08
N ASN A 572 -41.35 -30.61 13.30
CA ASN A 572 -42.16 -31.29 14.32
C ASN A 572 -43.65 -31.43 13.94
N GLN A 573 -44.13 -30.66 12.96
CA GLN A 573 -45.50 -30.77 12.44
C GLN A 573 -45.66 -31.93 11.45
N GLN A 574 -44.55 -32.47 10.93
CA GLN A 574 -44.52 -33.60 10.01
C GLN A 574 -43.42 -34.59 10.45
N PRO A 575 -43.74 -35.53 11.36
CA PRO A 575 -42.78 -36.51 11.83
C PRO A 575 -42.12 -37.27 10.68
N GLY A 576 -40.79 -37.40 10.72
CA GLY A 576 -40.01 -38.01 9.63
C GLY A 576 -39.50 -37.02 8.58
N SER A 577 -39.81 -35.73 8.70
CA SER A 577 -39.34 -34.67 7.80
C SER A 577 -38.43 -33.65 8.49
N ASN A 578 -37.58 -32.98 7.70
CA ASN A 578 -36.83 -31.79 8.09
C ASN A 578 -37.26 -30.61 7.22
N PHE A 579 -36.92 -29.40 7.67
CA PHE A 579 -36.93 -28.26 6.78
C PHE A 579 -35.81 -28.38 5.75
N ASP A 580 -36.07 -27.96 4.51
CA ASP A 580 -35.06 -27.77 3.48
C ASP A 580 -34.76 -26.29 3.26
N THR A 581 -33.65 -26.04 2.57
CA THR A 581 -33.38 -24.76 1.92
C THR A 581 -33.45 -24.93 0.42
N ALA A 582 -34.27 -24.11 -0.24
CA ALA A 582 -34.52 -24.19 -1.67
C ALA A 582 -34.18 -22.87 -2.38
N PHE A 583 -33.33 -22.98 -3.40
CA PHE A 583 -32.98 -21.87 -4.31
C PHE A 583 -33.74 -22.03 -5.63
N PHE A 584 -34.76 -21.21 -5.84
CA PHE A 584 -35.63 -21.27 -7.01
C PHE A 584 -35.13 -20.31 -8.10
N LEU A 585 -34.55 -20.84 -9.17
CA LEU A 585 -33.87 -20.01 -10.19
C LEU A 585 -34.87 -19.23 -11.05
N THR A 586 -36.00 -19.82 -11.41
CA THR A 586 -37.03 -19.15 -12.22
C THR A 586 -37.66 -17.99 -11.46
N GLN A 587 -37.98 -18.20 -10.18
CA GLN A 587 -38.59 -17.21 -9.30
C GLN A 587 -37.57 -16.22 -8.72
N LYS A 588 -36.26 -16.49 -8.88
CA LYS A 588 -35.16 -15.74 -8.28
C LYS A 588 -35.35 -15.53 -6.77
N SER A 589 -35.73 -16.59 -6.07
CA SER A 589 -36.04 -16.54 -4.65
C SER A 589 -35.37 -17.69 -3.90
N VAL A 590 -35.15 -17.48 -2.61
CA VAL A 590 -34.60 -18.47 -1.69
C VAL A 590 -35.40 -18.49 -0.40
N ASN A 591 -35.58 -19.66 0.18
CA ASN A 591 -36.17 -19.80 1.52
C ASN A 591 -35.66 -21.08 2.22
N ALA A 592 -35.84 -21.13 3.54
CA ALA A 592 -35.54 -22.30 4.37
C ALA A 592 -36.79 -22.75 5.14
N LYS A 593 -37.89 -23.09 4.45
CA LYS A 593 -39.19 -23.33 5.10
C LYS A 593 -40.01 -24.50 4.57
N ASN A 594 -39.58 -25.18 3.51
CA ASN A 594 -40.37 -26.31 2.97
C ASN A 594 -40.03 -27.57 3.77
N SER A 595 -40.98 -28.50 3.81
CA SER A 595 -40.85 -29.75 4.55
C SER A 595 -40.50 -30.87 3.57
N ILE A 596 -39.46 -31.63 3.87
CA ILE A 596 -39.00 -32.73 3.03
C ILE A 596 -38.77 -33.99 3.87
N ASP A 597 -39.17 -35.15 3.34
CA ASP A 597 -38.98 -36.45 3.98
C ASP A 597 -37.48 -36.80 4.04
N ARG A 598 -37.01 -37.27 5.21
CA ARG A 598 -35.59 -37.58 5.48
C ARG A 598 -34.99 -38.66 4.58
N THR A 599 -35.83 -39.43 3.89
CA THR A 599 -35.42 -40.48 2.93
C THR A 599 -35.15 -39.95 1.52
N TYR A 600 -35.43 -38.66 1.24
CA TYR A 600 -35.10 -38.03 -0.04
C TYR A 600 -33.60 -37.75 -0.14
N PHE A 601 -33.13 -37.41 -1.34
CA PHE A 601 -31.73 -37.14 -1.64
C PHE A 601 -31.55 -35.67 -2.01
N LEU A 602 -30.92 -34.90 -1.11
CA LEU A 602 -30.66 -33.46 -1.27
C LEU A 602 -29.15 -33.18 -1.24
N SER A 603 -28.75 -32.03 -1.77
CA SER A 603 -27.37 -31.55 -1.64
C SER A 603 -27.07 -31.15 -0.20
N VAL A 604 -25.79 -31.14 0.19
CA VAL A 604 -25.35 -30.71 1.52
C VAL A 604 -24.31 -29.60 1.39
N ARG A 605 -24.49 -28.54 2.19
CA ARG A 605 -23.49 -27.52 2.48
C ARG A 605 -23.25 -27.52 3.97
N TYR A 606 -22.08 -27.93 4.42
CA TYR A 606 -21.78 -27.87 5.84
C TYR A 606 -21.39 -26.45 6.26
N VAL A 607 -21.64 -26.14 7.52
CA VAL A 607 -21.27 -24.88 8.17
C VAL A 607 -20.43 -25.16 9.42
N LYS A 608 -19.55 -24.22 9.76
CA LYS A 608 -18.76 -24.21 10.99
C LYS A 608 -18.90 -22.84 11.66
N ASN A 609 -19.13 -22.85 12.97
CA ASN A 609 -19.07 -21.63 13.79
C ASN A 609 -17.59 -21.34 14.12
N THR A 610 -17.22 -20.07 14.18
CA THR A 610 -15.87 -19.64 14.60
C THR A 610 -15.61 -19.90 16.07
#